data_AF-A0A420NDZ0-F1
#
_entry.id   AF-A0A420NDZ0-F1
#
_cell.length_a   1.000
_cell.length_b   1.000
_cell.length_c   1.000
_cell.angle_alpha   90.00
_cell.angle_beta   90.00
_cell.angle_gamma   90.00
#
_symmetry.space_group_name_H-M   'P 1'
#
loop_
_entity.id
_entity.type
_entity.pdbx_description
1 polymer ?
#
loop_
_entity_poly.entity_id
_entity_poly.type
_entity_poly.pdbx_seq_one_letter_code
_entity_poly.pdbx_strand_id
1 'polypeptide(L)'
;MSDQSLPFRNKSVISDLRREYKQRVSNFAEDIAQVYELRAKVDRANRDFKEGLGKDIDRLLLLHSEIIKGSDAVKTGDSLLLTEGDIIALYHQLGTKVVSEHWYECALENTWENKKLKAQEKMVREKYYELYHQKGRPRMTRDNGYYTRRMH
;
A
#
# COMPACT_ATOMS: atom_id res chain seq x y z
N MET A 1 -12.58 -45.84 40.30
CA MET A 1 -11.65 -44.94 39.60
C MET A 1 -12.19 -44.73 38.20
N SER A 2 -12.40 -43.48 37.77
CA SER A 2 -13.06 -43.15 36.50
C SER A 2 -12.03 -43.20 35.36
N ASP A 3 -12.33 -44.02 34.36
CA ASP A 3 -11.50 -44.25 33.17
C ASP A 3 -11.65 -43.05 32.22
N GLN A 4 -10.97 -41.95 32.53
CA GLN A 4 -10.90 -40.79 31.64
C GLN A 4 -10.00 -41.15 30.46
N SER A 5 -10.61 -41.63 29.38
CA SER A 5 -9.94 -41.87 28.10
C SER A 5 -9.26 -40.56 27.63
N LEU A 6 -7.94 -40.59 27.56
CA LEU A 6 -7.14 -39.48 27.04
C LEU A 6 -7.60 -39.12 25.61
N PRO A 7 -7.89 -37.84 25.29
CA PRO A 7 -8.47 -37.44 24.01
C PRO A 7 -7.56 -37.66 22.79
N PHE A 8 -6.32 -38.12 23.00
CA PHE A 8 -5.29 -38.26 21.97
C PHE A 8 -5.11 -39.69 21.42
N ARG A 9 -5.95 -40.66 21.82
CA ARG A 9 -5.83 -42.05 21.32
C ARG A 9 -6.55 -42.32 19.99
N ASN A 10 -7.39 -41.41 19.50
CA ASN A 10 -8.18 -41.66 18.29
C ASN A 10 -7.51 -41.08 17.03
N LYS A 11 -7.01 -41.96 16.14
CA LYS A 11 -6.30 -41.57 14.91
C LYS A 11 -7.14 -40.69 13.99
N SER A 12 -8.47 -40.84 13.98
CA SER A 12 -9.38 -40.04 13.17
C SER A 12 -9.39 -38.56 13.60
N VAL A 13 -9.51 -38.30 14.90
CA VAL A 13 -9.51 -36.93 15.47
C VAL A 13 -8.21 -36.19 15.15
N ILE A 14 -7.06 -36.88 15.23
CA ILE A 14 -5.76 -36.31 14.87
C ILE A 14 -5.69 -36.01 13.36
N SER A 15 -6.27 -36.88 12.51
CA SER A 15 -6.30 -36.64 11.06
C SER A 15 -7.21 -35.48 10.66
N ASP A 16 -8.36 -35.32 11.32
CA ASP A 16 -9.28 -34.21 11.08
C ASP A 16 -8.65 -32.87 11.49
N LEU A 17 -8.01 -32.82 12.66
CA LEU A 17 -7.25 -31.63 13.11
C LEU A 17 -6.11 -31.27 12.16
N ARG A 18 -5.42 -32.26 11.59
CA ARG A 18 -4.37 -32.03 10.58
C ARG A 18 -4.96 -31.48 9.27
N ARG A 19 -6.09 -32.00 8.82
CA ARG A 19 -6.79 -31.51 7.61
C ARG A 19 -7.25 -30.06 7.82
N GLU A 20 -7.86 -29.78 8.97
CA GLU A 20 -8.31 -28.43 9.34
C GLU A 20 -7.14 -27.44 9.41
N TYR A 21 -6.03 -27.82 10.06
CA TYR A 21 -4.83 -26.98 10.11
C TYR A 21 -4.27 -26.69 8.72
N LYS A 22 -4.17 -27.71 7.84
CA LYS A 22 -3.73 -27.51 6.45
C LYS A 22 -4.64 -26.54 5.71
N GLN A 23 -5.96 -26.67 5.85
CA GLN A 23 -6.91 -25.76 5.21
C GLN A 23 -6.73 -24.32 5.71
N ARG A 24 -6.56 -24.11 7.02
CA ARG A 24 -6.33 -22.78 7.58
C ARG A 24 -5.02 -22.15 7.07
N VAL A 25 -3.96 -22.95 6.92
CA VAL A 25 -2.69 -22.48 6.34
C VAL A 25 -2.84 -22.13 4.86
N SER A 26 -3.58 -22.92 4.08
CA SER A 26 -3.86 -22.62 2.67
C SER A 26 -4.65 -21.31 2.53
N ASN A 27 -5.75 -21.15 3.27
CA ASN A 27 -6.54 -19.91 3.23
C ASN A 27 -5.70 -18.68 3.62
N PHE A 28 -4.80 -18.83 4.60
CA PHE A 28 -3.90 -17.75 5.00
C PHE A 28 -2.87 -17.39 3.92
N ALA A 29 -2.39 -18.37 3.16
CA ALA A 29 -1.51 -18.11 2.02
C ALA A 29 -2.24 -17.33 0.91
N GLU A 30 -3.52 -17.65 0.66
CA GLU A 30 -4.37 -16.90 -0.27
C GLU A 30 -4.61 -15.46 0.21
N ASP A 31 -4.91 -15.26 1.50
CA ASP A 31 -5.08 -13.92 2.08
C ASP A 31 -3.79 -13.07 1.93
N ILE A 32 -2.62 -13.66 2.14
CA ILE A 32 -1.32 -12.99 1.93
C ILE A 32 -1.12 -12.63 0.46
N ALA A 33 -1.46 -13.52 -0.47
CA ALA A 33 -1.32 -13.26 -1.90
C ALA A 33 -2.17 -12.05 -2.32
N GLN A 34 -3.41 -11.96 -1.84
CA GLN A 34 -4.30 -10.81 -2.10
C GLN A 34 -3.71 -9.49 -1.58
N VAL A 35 -3.09 -9.50 -0.39
CA VAL A 35 -2.40 -8.31 0.14
C VAL A 35 -1.26 -7.87 -0.77
N TYR A 36 -0.44 -8.81 -1.25
CA TYR A 36 0.66 -8.48 -2.16
C TYR A 36 0.18 -7.93 -3.51
N GLU A 37 -0.89 -8.49 -4.06
CA GLU A 37 -1.51 -7.97 -5.29
C GLU A 37 -2.03 -6.54 -5.12
N LEU A 38 -2.74 -6.28 -4.02
CA LEU A 38 -3.27 -4.94 -3.74
C LEU A 38 -2.16 -3.94 -3.45
N ARG A 39 -1.10 -4.35 -2.75
CA ARG A 39 0.09 -3.52 -2.54
C ARG A 39 0.76 -3.16 -3.87
N ALA A 40 0.96 -4.14 -4.75
CA ALA A 40 1.54 -3.91 -6.07
C ALA A 40 0.66 -3.00 -6.95
N LYS A 41 -0.67 -3.03 -6.78
CA LYS A 41 -1.59 -2.10 -7.46
C LYS A 41 -1.42 -0.68 -6.93
N VAL A 42 -1.44 -0.50 -5.61
CA VAL A 42 -1.28 0.82 -4.96
C VAL A 42 0.10 1.44 -5.26
N ASP A 43 1.16 0.64 -5.21
CA ASP A 43 2.52 1.12 -5.47
C ASP A 43 2.70 1.60 -6.92
N ARG A 44 2.08 0.89 -7.88
CA ARG A 44 2.04 1.32 -9.29
C ARG A 44 1.28 2.63 -9.44
N ALA A 45 0.06 2.71 -8.94
CA ALA A 45 -0.75 3.93 -9.01
C ALA A 45 -0.06 5.14 -8.35
N ASN A 46 0.63 4.94 -7.23
CA ASN A 46 1.41 5.99 -6.57
C ASN A 46 2.61 6.46 -7.40
N ARG A 47 3.29 5.53 -8.10
CA ARG A 47 4.41 5.88 -8.98
C ARG A 47 3.93 6.72 -10.15
N ASP A 48 2.87 6.26 -10.82
CA ASP A 48 2.30 6.94 -11.98
C ASP A 48 1.78 8.33 -11.60
N PHE A 49 1.11 8.44 -10.44
CA PHE A 49 0.69 9.72 -9.86
C PHE A 49 1.86 10.69 -9.67
N LYS A 50 2.95 10.24 -9.02
CA LYS A 50 4.12 11.09 -8.75
C LYS A 50 4.83 11.50 -10.04
N GLU A 51 4.96 10.58 -10.99
CA GLU A 51 5.60 10.86 -12.27
C GLU A 51 4.81 11.89 -13.08
N GLY A 52 3.48 11.71 -13.15
CA GLY A 52 2.61 12.62 -13.88
C GLY A 52 2.55 14.02 -13.25
N LEU A 53 2.41 14.09 -11.93
CA LEU A 53 2.46 15.36 -11.21
C LEU A 53 3.83 16.06 -11.36
N GLY A 54 4.92 15.28 -11.38
CA GLY A 54 6.26 15.80 -11.68
C GLY A 54 6.35 16.47 -13.05
N LYS A 55 5.80 15.83 -14.09
CA LYS A 55 5.77 16.40 -15.47
C LYS A 55 4.98 17.72 -15.53
N ASP A 56 3.87 17.82 -14.81
CA ASP A 56 3.08 19.06 -14.76
C ASP A 56 3.86 20.19 -14.06
N ILE A 57 4.55 19.88 -12.96
CA ILE A 57 5.42 20.83 -12.26
C ILE A 57 6.58 21.28 -13.16
N ASP A 58 7.27 20.35 -13.83
CA ASP A 58 8.37 20.67 -14.73
C ASP A 58 7.93 21.60 -15.86
N ARG A 59 6.74 21.37 -16.41
CA ARG A 59 6.15 22.25 -17.45
C ARG A 59 5.85 23.65 -16.93
N LEU A 60 5.37 23.77 -15.69
CA LEU A 60 5.12 25.07 -15.05
C LEU A 60 6.44 25.82 -14.78
N LEU A 61 7.47 25.12 -14.30
CA LEU A 61 8.80 25.69 -14.07
C LEU A 61 9.44 26.15 -15.38
N LEU A 62 9.29 25.40 -16.45
CA LEU A 62 9.79 25.76 -17.78
C LEU A 62 9.13 27.05 -18.30
N LEU A 63 7.80 27.13 -18.24
CA LEU A 63 7.06 28.35 -18.59
C LEU A 63 7.49 29.55 -17.74
N HIS A 64 7.68 29.35 -16.44
CA HIS A 64 8.14 30.41 -15.54
C HIS A 64 9.56 30.88 -15.92
N SER A 65 10.46 29.97 -16.30
CA SER A 65 11.80 30.32 -16.79
C SER A 65 11.75 31.12 -18.10
N GLU A 66 10.88 30.75 -19.03
CA GLU A 66 10.69 31.48 -20.29
C GLU A 66 10.19 32.92 -20.05
N ILE A 67 9.25 33.09 -19.12
CA ILE A 67 8.75 34.41 -18.70
C ILE A 67 9.88 35.27 -18.14
N ILE A 68 10.73 34.72 -17.26
CA ILE A 68 11.86 35.45 -16.67
C ILE A 68 12.84 35.88 -17.77
N LYS A 69 13.24 34.96 -18.65
CA LYS A 69 14.17 35.25 -19.76
C LYS A 69 13.61 36.30 -20.71
N GLY A 70 12.33 36.20 -21.09
CA GLY A 70 11.68 37.20 -21.93
C GLY A 70 11.64 38.57 -21.26
N SER A 71 11.27 38.61 -19.98
CA SER A 71 11.22 39.86 -19.20
C SER A 71 12.57 40.54 -19.09
N ASP A 72 13.65 39.77 -18.89
CA ASP A 72 15.00 40.31 -18.83
C ASP A 72 15.47 40.81 -20.20
N ALA A 73 15.20 40.07 -21.28
CA ALA A 73 15.54 40.48 -22.66
C ALA A 73 14.84 41.78 -23.09
N VAL A 74 13.56 41.96 -22.71
CA VAL A 74 12.83 43.22 -22.94
C VAL A 74 13.49 44.38 -22.18
N LYS A 75 13.91 44.17 -20.94
CA LYS A 75 14.58 45.21 -20.14
C LYS A 75 15.95 45.60 -20.69
N THR A 76 16.71 44.66 -21.24
CA THR A 76 18.06 44.93 -21.79
C THR A 76 18.04 45.44 -23.23
N GLY A 77 16.88 45.47 -23.89
CA GLY A 77 16.76 45.89 -25.28
C GLY A 77 17.17 44.82 -26.31
N ASP A 78 17.46 43.59 -25.87
CA ASP A 78 17.72 42.43 -26.71
C ASP A 78 16.40 41.80 -27.20
N SER A 79 15.58 42.58 -27.92
CA SER A 79 14.20 42.22 -28.28
C SER A 79 14.07 41.09 -29.33
N LEU A 80 15.14 40.34 -29.62
CA LEU A 80 15.16 39.28 -30.62
C LEU A 80 14.51 37.97 -30.14
N LEU A 81 14.26 37.81 -28.84
CA LEU A 81 13.80 36.53 -28.27
C LEU A 81 12.29 36.48 -27.98
N LEU A 82 11.71 37.51 -27.35
CA LEU A 82 10.28 37.57 -27.00
C LEU A 82 9.81 39.03 -26.92
N THR A 83 8.60 39.32 -27.40
CA THR A 83 7.97 40.64 -27.25
C THR A 83 7.23 40.76 -25.91
N GLU A 84 6.89 41.99 -25.50
CA GLU A 84 6.05 42.22 -24.31
C GLU A 84 4.69 41.51 -24.40
N GLY A 85 4.11 41.44 -25.60
CA GLY A 85 2.89 40.68 -25.86
C GLY A 85 3.06 39.16 -25.65
N ASP A 86 4.20 38.60 -26.03
CA ASP A 86 4.51 37.17 -25.82
C ASP A 86 4.66 36.86 -24.31
N ILE A 87 5.28 37.76 -23.55
CA ILE A 87 5.44 37.62 -22.09
C ILE A 87 4.07 37.65 -21.41
N ILE A 88 3.19 38.57 -21.80
CA ILE A 88 1.81 38.65 -21.27
C ILE A 88 1.04 37.35 -21.59
N ALA A 89 1.16 36.85 -22.82
CA ALA A 89 0.53 35.59 -23.22
C ALA A 89 1.02 34.39 -22.39
N LEU A 90 2.34 34.30 -22.14
CA LEU A 90 2.93 33.27 -21.30
C LEU A 90 2.48 33.40 -19.83
N TYR A 91 2.40 34.62 -19.30
CA TYR A 91 1.86 34.88 -17.96
C TYR A 91 0.41 34.40 -17.82
N HIS A 92 -0.43 34.67 -18.82
CA HIS A 92 -1.80 34.16 -18.86
C HIS A 92 -1.85 32.63 -18.96
N GLN A 93 -0.95 32.01 -19.76
CA GLN A 93 -0.84 30.56 -19.82
C GLN A 93 -0.39 29.94 -18.49
N LEU A 94 0.53 30.59 -17.76
CA LEU A 94 0.96 30.15 -16.44
C LEU A 94 -0.19 30.26 -15.43
N GLY A 95 -0.95 31.35 -15.45
CA GLY A 95 -2.12 31.55 -14.57
C GLY A 95 -3.30 30.63 -14.89
N THR A 96 -3.36 30.05 -16.09
CA THR A 96 -4.42 29.11 -16.52
C THR A 96 -4.01 27.64 -16.47
N LYS A 97 -2.70 27.33 -16.51
CA LYS A 97 -2.20 25.98 -16.27
C LYS A 97 -2.17 25.69 -14.78
N VAL A 98 -3.08 24.84 -14.34
CA VAL A 98 -3.12 24.29 -12.99
C VAL A 98 -2.64 22.84 -13.05
N VAL A 99 -2.14 22.32 -11.92
CA VAL A 99 -1.98 20.86 -11.75
C VAL A 99 -3.31 20.20 -12.13
N SER A 100 -3.26 19.22 -13.04
CA SER A 100 -4.46 18.60 -13.60
C SER A 100 -5.42 18.16 -12.50
N GLU A 101 -6.72 18.49 -12.62
CA GLU A 101 -7.78 18.07 -11.69
C GLU A 101 -7.83 16.53 -11.57
N HIS A 102 -7.46 15.83 -12.65
CA HIS A 102 -7.24 14.38 -12.67
C HIS A 102 -6.34 13.88 -11.53
N TRP A 103 -5.30 14.63 -11.14
CA TRP A 103 -4.42 14.24 -10.05
C TRP A 103 -5.10 14.35 -8.69
N TYR A 104 -6.02 15.30 -8.51
CA TYR A 104 -6.83 15.38 -7.31
C TYR A 104 -7.71 14.13 -7.16
N GLU A 105 -8.36 13.71 -8.23
CA GLU A 105 -9.14 12.47 -8.28
C GLU A 105 -8.26 11.25 -7.96
N CYS A 106 -7.09 11.14 -8.60
CA CYS A 106 -6.12 10.08 -8.32
C CYS A 106 -5.69 10.05 -6.85
N ALA A 107 -5.52 11.21 -6.20
CA ALA A 107 -5.15 11.29 -4.79
C ALA A 107 -6.27 10.78 -3.87
N LEU A 108 -7.53 11.10 -4.19
CA LEU A 108 -8.70 10.59 -3.47
C LEU A 108 -8.81 9.07 -3.62
N GLU A 109 -8.67 8.55 -4.85
CA GLU A 109 -8.70 7.10 -5.11
C GLU A 109 -7.55 6.38 -4.40
N ASN A 110 -6.32 6.89 -4.47
CA ASN A 110 -5.16 6.32 -3.78
C ASN A 110 -5.36 6.31 -2.26
N THR A 111 -6.03 7.32 -1.70
CA THR A 111 -6.37 7.36 -0.27
C THR A 111 -7.34 6.25 0.10
N TRP A 112 -8.33 6.00 -0.75
CA TRP A 112 -9.31 4.93 -0.57
C TRP A 112 -8.68 3.54 -0.68
N GLU A 113 -7.89 3.29 -1.74
CA GLU A 113 -7.24 1.99 -1.94
C GLU A 113 -6.20 1.69 -0.84
N ASN A 114 -5.47 2.71 -0.35
CA ASN A 114 -4.60 2.55 0.82
C ASN A 114 -5.35 2.17 2.10
N LYS A 115 -6.56 2.69 2.31
CA LYS A 115 -7.38 2.29 3.47
C LYS A 115 -7.77 0.81 3.37
N LYS A 116 -8.11 0.32 2.18
CA LYS A 116 -8.40 -1.11 1.96
C LYS A 116 -7.18 -1.99 2.22
N LEU A 117 -6.01 -1.60 1.69
CA LEU A 117 -4.76 -2.31 1.94
C LEU A 117 -4.47 -2.42 3.44
N LYS A 118 -4.55 -1.31 4.18
CA LYS A 118 -4.34 -1.31 5.64
C LYS A 118 -5.32 -2.22 6.38
N ALA A 119 -6.59 -2.25 5.95
CA ALA A 119 -7.59 -3.12 6.56
C ALA A 119 -7.28 -4.60 6.34
N GLN A 120 -6.86 -4.97 5.11
CA GLN A 120 -6.47 -6.35 4.81
C GLN A 120 -5.17 -6.76 5.50
N GLU A 121 -4.15 -5.89 5.52
CA GLU A 121 -2.90 -6.14 6.25
C GLU A 121 -3.18 -6.39 7.74
N LYS A 122 -4.11 -5.63 8.34
CA LYS A 122 -4.55 -5.83 9.72
C LYS A 122 -5.21 -7.21 9.89
N MET A 123 -6.15 -7.58 9.04
CA MET A 123 -6.83 -8.88 9.09
C MET A 123 -5.84 -10.05 8.94
N VAL A 124 -4.90 -9.96 8.00
CA VAL A 124 -3.85 -10.98 7.80
C VAL A 124 -2.96 -11.06 9.04
N ARG A 125 -2.57 -9.92 9.61
CA ARG A 125 -1.77 -9.89 10.83
C ARG A 125 -2.49 -10.53 12.02
N GLU A 126 -3.79 -10.30 12.17
CA GLU A 126 -4.62 -10.95 13.20
C GLU A 126 -4.69 -12.47 12.98
N LYS A 127 -4.99 -12.93 11.75
CA LYS A 127 -4.97 -14.36 11.38
C LYS A 127 -3.60 -15.02 11.61
N TYR A 128 -2.51 -14.31 11.35
CA TYR A 128 -1.15 -14.77 11.65
C TYR A 128 -0.97 -15.00 13.16
N TYR A 129 -1.38 -14.05 14.00
CA TYR A 129 -1.34 -14.20 15.45
C TYR A 129 -2.22 -15.36 15.91
N GLU A 130 -3.39 -15.59 15.31
CA GLU A 130 -4.21 -16.76 15.65
C GLU A 130 -3.54 -18.08 15.25
N LEU A 131 -2.93 -18.15 14.07
CA LEU A 131 -2.26 -19.35 13.58
C LEU A 131 -1.02 -19.71 14.41
N TYR A 132 -0.19 -18.73 14.75
CA TYR A 132 1.11 -18.93 15.40
C TYR A 132 1.10 -18.71 16.93
N HIS A 133 0.21 -17.86 17.44
CA HIS A 133 0.12 -17.48 18.85
C HIS A 133 -1.19 -17.88 19.54
N GLN A 134 -1.91 -18.88 19.01
CA GLN A 134 -3.05 -19.52 19.67
C GLN A 134 -2.85 -19.53 21.21
N LYS A 135 -3.64 -18.70 21.92
CA LYS A 135 -3.72 -18.75 23.39
C LYS A 135 -4.10 -20.17 23.76
N GLY A 136 -3.13 -20.96 24.22
CA GLY A 136 -3.33 -22.37 24.56
C GLY A 136 -2.63 -23.38 23.66
N ARG A 137 -1.72 -23.00 22.74
CA ARG A 137 -0.79 -23.99 22.17
C ARG A 137 0.06 -24.59 23.31
N PRO A 138 0.02 -25.91 23.51
CA PRO A 138 1.01 -26.59 24.33
C PRO A 138 2.35 -26.41 23.62
N ARG A 139 3.33 -25.83 24.31
CA ARG A 139 4.70 -25.83 23.81
C ARG A 139 5.15 -27.29 23.73
N MET A 140 5.35 -27.81 22.52
CA MET A 140 6.03 -29.08 22.32
C MET A 140 7.49 -28.90 22.70
N THR A 141 7.84 -29.17 23.95
CA THR A 141 9.23 -29.43 24.34
C THR A 141 9.60 -30.81 23.84
N ARG A 142 10.73 -30.90 23.10
CA ARG A 142 11.22 -32.12 22.45
C ARG A 142 11.37 -33.31 23.40
N ASP A 143 11.48 -33.05 24.71
CA ASP A 143 11.92 -34.05 25.67
C ASP A 143 10.93 -34.45 26.76
N ASN A 144 9.69 -33.95 26.84
CA ASN A 144 8.70 -34.52 27.78
C ASN A 144 7.27 -34.15 27.38
N GLY A 145 6.47 -35.18 27.05
CA GLY A 145 5.09 -35.07 26.56
C GLY A 145 4.05 -34.60 27.57
N TYR A 146 4.27 -33.47 28.26
CA TYR A 146 3.29 -32.87 29.16
C TYR A 146 2.81 -31.50 28.67
N TYR A 147 1.51 -31.41 28.44
CA TYR A 147 0.80 -30.19 28.07
C TYR A 147 0.66 -29.28 29.30
N THR A 148 1.53 -28.30 29.48
CA THR A 148 1.32 -27.25 30.49
C THR A 148 0.50 -26.10 29.90
N ARG A 149 -0.79 -26.09 30.20
CA ARG A 149 -1.65 -24.89 30.08
C ARG A 149 -1.29 -23.98 31.25
N ARG A 150 -0.64 -22.82 31.02
CA ARG A 150 -0.59 -21.78 32.06
C ARG A 150 -1.99 -21.22 32.22
N MET A 151 -2.64 -21.54 33.34
CA MET A 151 -3.75 -20.75 33.85
C MET A 151 -3.14 -19.51 34.52
N HIS A 152 -3.49 -18.33 34.02
CA HIS A 152 -3.35 -17.07 34.74
C HIS A 152 -4.75 -16.59 35.09
#